data_AF-A0A357T509-F1
#
_entry.id   AF-A0A357T509-F1
#
_cell.length_a   1.000
_cell.length_b   1.000
_cell.length_c   1.000
_cell.angle_alpha   90.00
_cell.angle_beta   90.00
_cell.angle_gamma   90.00
#
_symmetry.space_group_name_H-M   'P 1'
#
loop_
_entity.id
_entity.type
_entity.pdbx_description
1 polymer ?
#
loop_
_entity_poly.entity_id
_entity_poly.type
_entity_poly.pdbx_seq_one_letter_code
_entity_poly.pdbx_strand_id
1 'polypeptide(L)'
;GADSHTCTYGAVGAFSTGVGSTDMAAAMASGEVWLKVPPSIKFHFSGSLQTWVGGKDLILYTIGQIGVDGALYAAMEFTGETISSLTMDDRFTMANMA
;
A
#
# COMPACT_ATOMS: atom_id res chain seq x y z
N GLY A 1 3.54 10.46 7.08
CA GLY A 1 4.22 10.00 8.31
C GLY A 1 5.72 10.15 8.11
N ALA A 2 6.51 10.14 9.17
CA ALA A 2 7.98 10.24 9.06
C ALA A 2 8.66 8.88 8.80
N ASP A 3 7.89 7.79 8.84
CA ASP A 3 8.34 6.43 8.53
C ASP A 3 8.04 6.07 7.07
N SER A 4 8.94 5.34 6.41
CA SER A 4 8.78 4.95 5.00
C SER A 4 7.57 4.03 4.78
N HIS A 5 7.23 3.21 5.76
CA HIS A 5 6.11 2.26 5.70
C HIS A 5 4.80 2.88 6.20
N THR A 6 4.70 4.22 6.23
CA THR A 6 3.42 4.92 6.46
C THR A 6 2.34 4.46 5.45
N CYS A 7 2.73 3.93 4.28
CA CYS A 7 1.84 3.31 3.30
C CYS A 7 0.91 2.22 3.88
N THR A 8 1.29 1.61 5.00
CA THR A 8 0.49 0.64 5.77
C THR A 8 -0.95 1.10 6.01
N TYR A 9 -1.16 2.39 6.30
CA TYR A 9 -2.50 2.92 6.57
C TYR A 9 -3.39 2.98 5.33
N GLY A 10 -2.86 2.73 4.14
CA GLY A 10 -3.63 2.52 2.92
C GLY A 10 -4.64 1.37 3.04
N ALA A 11 -4.38 0.40 3.92
CA ALA A 11 -5.28 -0.73 4.18
C ALA A 11 -6.68 -0.30 4.67
N VAL A 12 -6.83 0.88 5.29
CA VAL A 12 -8.13 1.43 5.71
C VAL A 12 -8.79 2.34 4.67
N GLY A 13 -8.28 2.36 3.43
CA GLY A 13 -8.82 3.17 2.34
C GLY A 13 -8.42 4.64 2.38
N ALA A 14 -7.37 4.98 3.13
CA ALA A 14 -6.81 6.33 3.18
C ALA A 14 -5.63 6.47 2.21
N PHE A 15 -5.43 7.67 1.66
CA PHE A 15 -4.14 7.99 1.05
C PHE A 15 -3.12 8.26 2.15
N SER A 16 -2.05 7.44 2.20
CA SER A 16 -1.02 7.54 3.24
C SER A 16 0.37 7.38 2.63
N THR A 17 1.25 8.33 2.91
CA THR A 17 2.63 8.35 2.40
C THR A 17 3.63 8.71 3.47
N GLY A 18 4.84 8.15 3.35
CA GLY A 18 6.03 8.67 4.04
C GLY A 18 6.42 10.02 3.43
N VAL A 19 6.91 10.93 4.26
CA VAL A 19 7.42 12.24 3.84
C VAL A 19 8.70 12.58 4.59
N GLY A 20 9.53 13.44 4.00
CA GLY A 20 10.75 13.93 4.64
C GLY A 20 10.46 14.87 5.82
N SER A 21 11.49 15.18 6.60
CA SER A 21 11.36 16.05 7.79
C SER A 21 10.89 17.47 7.45
N THR A 22 11.37 18.04 6.34
CA THR A 22 10.94 19.38 5.88
C THR A 22 9.46 19.41 5.51
N ASP A 23 9.00 18.41 4.75
CA ASP A 23 7.59 18.29 4.35
C ASP A 23 6.69 18.05 5.57
N MET A 24 7.16 17.24 6.53
CA MET A 24 6.46 17.04 7.79
C MET A 24 6.32 18.34 8.58
N ALA A 25 7.41 19.11 8.71
CA ALA A 25 7.38 20.39 9.40
C ALA A 25 6.44 21.39 8.72
N ALA A 26 6.46 21.45 7.38
CA ALA A 26 5.53 22.26 6.61
C ALA A 26 4.07 21.83 6.85
N ALA A 27 3.76 20.54 6.74
CA ALA A 27 2.42 20.01 6.95
C ALA A 27 1.92 20.23 8.39
N MET A 28 2.79 20.13 9.40
CA MET A 28 2.45 20.45 10.78
C MET A 28 2.17 21.94 10.99
N ALA A 29 2.88 22.81 10.27
CA ALA A 29 2.72 24.26 10.37
C ALA A 29 1.50 24.79 9.62
N SER A 30 1.20 24.24 8.43
CA SER A 30 0.12 24.73 7.55
C SER A 30 -1.14 23.87 7.55
N GLY A 31 -1.06 22.60 7.93
CA GLY A 31 -2.12 21.62 7.72
C GLY A 31 -2.25 21.15 6.26
N GLU A 32 -1.32 21.54 5.38
CA GLU A 32 -1.37 21.29 3.94
C GLU A 32 -0.06 20.68 3.43
N VAL A 33 -0.14 19.91 2.35
CA VAL A 33 1.03 19.30 1.70
C VAL A 33 0.88 19.31 0.19
N TRP A 34 2.00 19.50 -0.51
CA TRP A 34 2.06 19.37 -1.95
C TRP A 34 2.30 17.91 -2.33
N LEU A 35 1.44 17.38 -3.21
CA LEU A 35 1.57 16.02 -3.72
C LEU A 35 1.48 16.06 -5.24
N LYS A 36 2.43 15.42 -5.91
CA LYS A 36 2.25 15.03 -7.31
C LYS A 36 1.31 13.84 -7.33
N VAL A 37 0.16 13.98 -7.99
CA VAL A 37 -0.81 12.89 -8.12
C VAL A 37 -0.14 11.68 -8.78
N PRO A 38 -0.01 10.53 -8.11
CA PRO A 38 0.60 9.35 -8.69
C PRO A 38 -0.39 8.63 -9.62
N PRO A 39 0.08 7.96 -10.68
CA PRO A 39 -0.72 6.95 -11.35
C PRO A 39 -1.01 5.78 -10.40
N SER A 40 -2.15 5.09 -10.60
CA SER A 40 -2.48 3.88 -9.84
C SER A 40 -2.23 2.63 -10.69
N ILE A 41 -1.62 1.62 -10.08
CA ILE A 41 -1.49 0.27 -10.64
C ILE A 41 -2.46 -0.63 -9.89
N LYS A 42 -3.44 -1.17 -10.62
CA LYS A 42 -4.46 -2.04 -10.05
C LYS A 42 -4.02 -3.50 -10.08
N PHE A 43 -3.95 -4.10 -8.90
CA PHE A 43 -3.71 -5.53 -8.71
C PHE A 43 -5.04 -6.19 -8.37
N HIS A 44 -5.53 -7.05 -9.27
CA HIS A 44 -6.82 -7.72 -9.10
C HIS A 44 -6.60 -9.18 -8.69
N PHE A 45 -7.08 -9.55 -7.50
CA PHE A 45 -7.01 -10.91 -6.96
C PHE A 45 -8.39 -11.56 -6.96
N SER A 46 -8.48 -12.68 -7.65
CA SER A 46 -9.67 -13.52 -7.74
C SER A 46 -9.39 -14.94 -7.23
N GLY A 47 -10.43 -15.63 -6.77
CA GLY A 47 -10.38 -16.96 -6.21
C GLY A 47 -10.32 -16.99 -4.69
N SER A 48 -10.31 -18.21 -4.15
CA SER A 48 -10.25 -18.47 -2.71
C SER A 48 -8.83 -18.81 -2.28
N LEU A 49 -8.40 -18.28 -1.13
CA LEU A 49 -7.14 -18.64 -0.50
C LEU A 49 -7.13 -20.12 -0.11
N GLN A 50 -6.00 -20.77 -0.35
CA GLN A 50 -5.75 -22.11 0.17
C GLN A 50 -5.44 -22.03 1.67
N THR A 51 -5.57 -23.15 2.37
CA THR A 51 -5.21 -23.22 3.79
C THR A 51 -3.79 -22.72 4.01
N TRP A 52 -3.60 -21.86 5.02
CA TRP A 52 -2.33 -21.24 5.40
C TRP A 52 -1.78 -20.15 4.46
N VAL A 53 -2.48 -19.82 3.37
CA VAL A 53 -2.12 -18.70 2.50
C VAL A 53 -2.81 -17.43 2.98
N GLY A 54 -2.06 -16.35 3.15
CA GLY A 54 -2.56 -15.07 3.65
C GLY A 54 -2.06 -13.86 2.88
N GLY A 55 -2.25 -12.66 3.45
CA GLY A 55 -1.86 -11.40 2.81
C GLY A 55 -0.36 -11.32 2.52
N LYS A 56 0.47 -11.91 3.39
CA LYS A 56 1.93 -11.95 3.22
C LYS A 56 2.34 -12.69 1.94
N ASP A 57 1.71 -13.82 1.66
CA ASP A 57 2.03 -14.62 0.47
C ASP A 57 1.61 -13.89 -0.80
N LEU A 58 0.44 -13.25 -0.78
CA LEU A 58 -0.06 -12.46 -1.91
C LEU A 58 0.89 -11.32 -2.26
N ILE A 59 1.29 -10.51 -1.27
CA ILE A 59 2.15 -9.35 -1.54
C ILE A 59 3.56 -9.75 -1.96
N LEU A 60 4.14 -10.80 -1.36
CA LEU A 60 5.44 -11.33 -1.79
C LEU A 60 5.38 -11.88 -3.21
N TYR A 61 4.29 -12.58 -3.57
CA TYR A 61 4.08 -13.04 -4.93
C TYR A 61 3.99 -11.86 -5.91
N THR A 62 3.22 -10.82 -5.59
CA THR A 62 3.10 -9.61 -6.41
C THR A 62 4.44 -8.91 -6.62
N ILE A 63 5.19 -8.65 -5.54
CA ILE A 63 6.52 -8.03 -5.62
C ILE A 63 7.47 -8.90 -6.45
N GLY A 64 7.41 -10.23 -6.31
CA GLY A 64 8.18 -11.16 -7.11
C GLY A 64 7.87 -11.09 -8.62
N GLN A 65 6.65 -10.70 -9.01
CA GLN A 65 6.27 -10.51 -10.41
C GLN A 65 6.70 -9.16 -10.97
N ILE A 66 6.58 -8.08 -10.20
CA ILE A 66 6.82 -6.71 -10.70
C ILE A 66 8.26 -6.23 -10.44
N GLY A 67 8.99 -6.87 -9.53
CA GLY A 67 10.32 -6.44 -9.08
C GLY A 67 10.28 -5.24 -8.12
N VAL A 68 11.44 -4.90 -7.55
CA VAL A 68 11.55 -3.85 -6.52
C VAL A 68 11.15 -2.45 -7.01
N ASP A 69 11.33 -2.17 -8.31
CA ASP A 69 11.00 -0.88 -8.92
C ASP A 69 9.69 -0.92 -9.72
N GLY A 70 8.96 -2.04 -9.70
CA GLY A 70 7.80 -2.27 -10.56
C GLY A 70 6.61 -1.33 -10.32
N ALA A 71 6.55 -0.70 -9.14
CA ALA A 71 5.53 0.28 -8.77
C ALA A 71 6.13 1.67 -8.45
N LEU A 72 7.35 1.96 -8.90
CA LEU A 72 8.02 3.23 -8.60
C LEU A 72 7.17 4.43 -9.05
N TYR A 73 6.98 5.39 -8.15
CA TYR A 73 6.13 6.58 -8.30
C TYR A 73 4.63 6.31 -8.54
N ALA A 74 4.14 5.09 -8.31
CA ALA A 74 2.74 4.73 -8.46
C ALA A 74 2.11 4.32 -7.12
N ALA A 75 0.78 4.42 -7.05
CA ALA A 75 0.01 3.82 -5.95
C ALA A 75 -0.37 2.38 -6.31
N MET A 76 -0.09 1.43 -5.42
CA MET A 76 -0.55 0.04 -5.57
C MET A 76 -1.98 -0.08 -5.04
N GLU A 77 -2.94 -0.40 -5.91
CA GLU A 77 -4.35 -0.57 -5.58
C GLU A 77 -4.72 -2.07 -5.60
N PHE A 78 -4.87 -2.67 -4.42
CA PHE A 78 -5.25 -4.08 -4.29
C PHE A 78 -6.77 -4.23 -4.29
N THR A 79 -7.31 -5.01 -5.22
CA THR A 79 -8.75 -5.19 -5.42
C THR A 79 -9.13 -6.65 -5.65
N GLY A 80 -10.43 -6.94 -5.60
CA GLY A 80 -11.00 -8.24 -5.92
C GLY A 80 -11.58 -8.98 -4.72
N GLU A 81 -12.22 -10.11 -5.00
CA GLU A 81 -12.94 -10.91 -4.00
C GLU A 81 -11.99 -11.49 -2.94
N THR A 82 -10.79 -11.89 -3.36
CA THR A 82 -9.77 -12.41 -2.45
C THR A 82 -9.38 -11.35 -1.42
N ILE A 83 -9.10 -10.12 -1.86
CA ILE A 83 -8.78 -8.98 -0.97
C ILE A 83 -9.95 -8.67 -0.02
N SER A 84 -11.18 -8.77 -0.53
CA SER A 84 -12.39 -8.54 0.27
C SER A 84 -12.56 -9.58 1.38
N SER A 85 -12.09 -10.81 1.17
CA SER A 85 -12.12 -11.89 2.15
C SER A 85 -11.00 -11.84 3.21
N LEU A 86 -9.95 -11.03 2.99
CA LEU A 86 -8.84 -10.90 3.92
C LEU A 86 -9.25 -10.22 5.22
N THR A 87 -8.59 -10.62 6.31
CA THR A 87 -8.62 -9.90 7.58
C THR A 87 -7.98 -8.52 7.43
N MET A 88 -8.25 -7.60 8.36
CA MET A 88 -7.58 -6.30 8.35
C MET A 88 -6.06 -6.43 8.55
N ASP A 89 -5.61 -7.39 9.36
CA ASP A 89 -4.18 -7.62 9.61
C ASP A 89 -3.45 -8.06 8.33
N ASP A 90 -4.09 -8.90 7.51
CA ASP A 90 -3.58 -9.28 6.20
C ASP A 90 -3.53 -8.07 5.25
N ARG A 91 -4.56 -7.22 5.23
CA ARG A 91 -4.57 -6.01 4.40
C ARG A 91 -3.49 -5.03 4.82
N PHE A 92 -3.26 -4.86 6.13
CA PHE A 92 -2.15 -4.07 6.66
C PHE A 92 -0.81 -4.65 6.24
N THR A 93 -0.65 -5.98 6.28
CA THR A 93 0.56 -6.67 5.84
C THR A 93 0.85 -6.40 4.36
N MET A 94 -0.17 -6.42 3.51
CA MET A 94 -0.01 -6.08 2.09
C MET A 94 0.34 -4.61 1.88
N ALA A 95 -0.42 -3.69 2.49
CA ALA A 95 -0.20 -2.25 2.33
C ALA A 95 1.15 -1.78 2.89
N ASN A 96 1.69 -2.46 3.90
CA ASN A 96 2.99 -2.15 4.50
C ASN A 96 4.15 -2.37 3.52
N MET A 97 3.99 -3.26 2.53
CA MET A 97 5.03 -3.59 1.56
C MET A 97 4.74 -3.02 0.15
N ALA A 98 3.90 -1.98 0.08
CA ALA A 98 3.61 -1.24 -1.15
C ALA A 98 4.64 -0.13 -1.40
#